data_AF-A0A955SKL9-F1
#
_entry.id   AF-A0A955SKL9-F1
#
_cell.length_a   1.000
_cell.length_b   1.000
_cell.length_c   1.000
_cell.angle_alpha   90.00
_cell.angle_beta   90.00
_cell.angle_gamma   90.00
#
_symmetry.space_group_name_H-M   'P 1'
#
loop_
_entity.id
_entity.type
_entity.pdbx_description
1 polymer ?
#
loop_
_entity_poly.entity_id
_entity_poly.type
_entity_poly.pdbx_seq_one_letter_code
_entity_poly.pdbx_strand_id
1 'polypeptide(L)'
;MSWWISPHPACAETAAPGIHWGALSYPDQEPVLATGLSIFRFTEFNGEGERFNGIRETIGLNLVTTSWTRHWPNALEGWSTNLTFGIGPTRNQPSEFLQNDFVHDRLYGIPQVPVGQKRKETDFTISGSLTRWTDLPGQQRILFLGGGGQTGSLYHELFARGGFRRWSPLKTIEYLGGTHHGWFATIFRPLRFSGMVRAGRVATGAAFHDLANVSYSAQGSISYGWYDAQTLQPLVEIEVGATMDSGIFNGEGGDSLEERFWTIAIRIHPFTVETWNDQLNSKDFGPTYGGKVMMDLSFLLPDSWKG
;
A
#
# COMPACT_ATOMS: atom_id res chain seq x y z
N MET A 1 14.57 -39.02 -9.91
CA MET A 1 13.38 -38.16 -9.74
C MET A 1 13.58 -37.32 -8.49
N SER A 2 14.09 -36.08 -8.64
CA SER A 2 14.25 -35.16 -7.52
C SER A 2 12.99 -34.34 -7.34
N TRP A 3 12.31 -34.52 -6.21
CA TRP A 3 11.25 -33.66 -5.74
C TRP A 3 11.88 -32.38 -5.21
N TRP A 4 11.85 -31.31 -6.02
CA TRP A 4 12.15 -29.97 -5.53
C TRP A 4 10.86 -29.42 -4.92
N ILE A 5 10.85 -29.30 -3.60
CA ILE A 5 9.87 -28.54 -2.85
C ILE A 5 10.13 -27.07 -3.20
N SER A 6 9.31 -26.48 -4.07
CA SER A 6 9.34 -25.05 -4.31
C SER A 6 8.77 -24.33 -3.08
N PRO A 7 9.47 -23.36 -2.45
CA PRO A 7 8.84 -22.43 -1.52
C PRO A 7 8.01 -21.39 -2.31
N HIS A 8 6.83 -21.04 -1.79
CA HIS A 8 5.78 -20.30 -2.52
C HIS A 8 5.57 -18.87 -1.89
N PRO A 9 5.69 -17.75 -2.66
CA PRO A 9 5.70 -16.31 -2.24
C PRO A 9 4.42 -15.51 -1.87
N ALA A 10 4.30 -14.81 -0.75
CA ALA A 10 3.14 -13.96 -0.45
C ALA A 10 3.43 -12.44 -0.29
N CYS A 11 2.44 -11.57 -0.56
CA CYS A 11 2.51 -10.09 -0.39
C CYS A 11 1.49 -9.58 0.63
N ALA A 12 1.84 -8.68 1.54
CA ALA A 12 0.93 -8.20 2.59
C ALA A 12 0.17 -6.91 2.26
N GLU A 13 -1.11 -6.85 2.67
CA GLU A 13 -1.87 -5.61 2.69
C GLU A 13 -1.15 -4.54 3.51
N THR A 14 -1.23 -3.31 3.01
CA THR A 14 -0.57 -2.15 3.62
C THR A 14 -1.22 -1.78 4.94
N ALA A 15 -0.41 -1.65 6.00
CA ALA A 15 -0.86 -1.13 7.28
C ALA A 15 -1.31 0.33 7.17
N ALA A 16 -2.25 0.73 8.03
CA ALA A 16 -2.48 2.14 8.28
C ALA A 16 -1.17 2.79 8.80
N PRO A 17 -0.91 4.07 8.46
CA PRO A 17 -1.76 4.97 7.72
C PRO A 17 -1.53 4.96 6.19
N GLY A 18 -0.84 3.94 5.65
CA GLY A 18 -0.12 4.04 4.39
C GLY A 18 -0.91 4.49 3.16
N ILE A 19 -2.21 4.18 3.06
CA ILE A 19 -3.03 4.62 1.94
C ILE A 19 -3.13 6.15 1.83
N HIS A 20 -3.30 6.85 2.96
CA HIS A 20 -3.33 8.32 3.03
C HIS A 20 -1.92 8.93 3.02
N TRP A 21 -0.91 8.09 2.82
CA TRP A 21 0.47 8.52 2.61
C TRP A 21 0.95 8.18 1.20
N GLY A 22 0.13 7.53 0.37
CA GLY A 22 0.47 7.19 -1.01
C GLY A 22 0.80 5.71 -1.28
N ALA A 23 0.96 4.89 -0.25
CA ALA A 23 1.27 3.48 -0.41
C ALA A 23 0.16 2.73 -1.17
N LEU A 24 0.55 1.75 -1.99
CA LEU A 24 -0.37 0.86 -2.69
C LEU A 24 -1.18 0.06 -1.68
N SER A 25 -2.50 0.08 -1.79
CA SER A 25 -3.39 -0.53 -0.78
C SER A 25 -4.41 -1.51 -1.37
N TYR A 26 -4.06 -2.14 -2.50
CA TYR A 26 -4.85 -3.22 -3.07
C TYR A 26 -4.94 -4.40 -2.08
N PRO A 27 -6.06 -5.14 -2.04
CA PRO A 27 -6.15 -6.40 -1.30
C PRO A 27 -5.23 -7.46 -1.92
N ASP A 28 -4.74 -8.39 -1.10
CA ASP A 28 -3.83 -9.46 -1.57
C ASP A 28 -4.61 -10.56 -2.31
N GLN A 29 -4.18 -10.90 -3.52
CA GLN A 29 -4.77 -11.98 -4.33
C GLN A 29 -4.40 -13.37 -3.81
N GLU A 30 -3.35 -13.43 -2.99
CA GLU A 30 -2.72 -14.62 -2.44
C GLU A 30 -2.87 -14.68 -0.90
N PRO A 31 -2.76 -15.88 -0.27
CA PRO A 31 -2.61 -16.01 1.19
C PRO A 31 -1.21 -15.60 1.64
N VAL A 32 -1.11 -14.87 2.77
CA VAL A 32 0.07 -14.10 3.12
C VAL A 32 0.31 -14.06 4.61
N LEU A 33 1.56 -14.23 5.03
CA LEU A 33 2.02 -13.80 6.34
C LEU A 33 3.32 -13.05 6.15
N ALA A 34 3.32 -11.72 6.25
CA ALA A 34 4.54 -10.94 6.09
C ALA A 34 4.77 -10.01 7.27
N THR A 35 6.05 -9.76 7.56
CA THR A 35 6.47 -8.79 8.57
C THR A 35 7.57 -7.89 8.03
N GLY A 36 7.71 -6.69 8.57
CA GLY A 36 8.67 -5.74 8.06
C GLY A 36 8.65 -4.40 8.76
N LEU A 37 9.30 -3.44 8.14
CA LEU A 37 9.39 -2.06 8.62
C LEU A 37 8.63 -1.16 7.64
N SER A 38 7.71 -0.35 8.17
CA SER A 38 7.00 0.70 7.45
C SER A 38 7.36 2.05 8.04
N ILE A 39 7.76 2.99 7.19
CA ILE A 39 8.18 4.33 7.58
C ILE A 39 7.28 5.34 6.87
N PHE A 40 6.73 6.28 7.63
CA PHE A 40 5.87 7.34 7.11
C PHE A 40 6.31 8.69 7.65
N ARG A 41 6.17 9.75 6.86
CA ARG A 41 6.53 11.11 7.26
C ARG A 41 5.38 12.07 7.02
N PHE A 42 5.17 12.92 8.01
CA PHE A 42 4.24 14.03 7.95
C PHE A 42 4.93 15.32 8.39
N THR A 43 4.75 16.39 7.61
CA THR A 43 5.38 17.71 7.84
C THR A 43 4.31 18.79 7.90
N GLU A 44 4.25 19.57 8.99
CA GLU A 44 3.22 20.59 9.22
C GLU A 44 3.37 21.88 8.39
N PHE A 45 4.43 22.00 7.60
CA PHE A 45 4.77 23.22 6.85
C PHE A 45 4.55 23.06 5.36
N ASN A 46 3.96 24.08 4.72
CA ASN A 46 3.84 24.18 3.28
C ASN A 46 5.17 24.56 2.60
N GLY A 47 5.19 24.56 1.26
CA GLY A 47 6.37 24.96 0.46
C GLY A 47 6.83 26.42 0.68
N GLU A 48 6.01 27.26 1.32
CA GLU A 48 6.35 28.63 1.71
C GLU A 48 6.87 28.72 3.17
N GLY A 49 6.87 27.60 3.90
CA GLY A 49 7.30 27.51 5.30
C GLY A 49 6.20 27.91 6.30
N GLU A 50 4.97 28.13 5.85
CA GLU A 50 3.82 28.41 6.69
C GLU A 50 3.16 27.12 7.17
N ARG A 51 2.48 27.17 8.32
CA ARG A 51 1.76 25.99 8.83
C ARG A 51 0.49 25.78 8.05
N PHE A 52 0.25 24.55 7.60
CA PHE A 52 -0.93 24.26 6.79
C PHE A 52 -2.14 23.77 7.60
N ASN A 53 -1.93 23.28 8.83
CA ASN A 53 -3.01 22.78 9.68
C ASN A 53 -2.76 22.98 11.19
N GLY A 54 -3.76 22.60 11.99
CA GLY A 54 -3.70 22.68 13.46
C GLY A 54 -2.70 21.73 14.13
N ILE A 55 -2.08 20.81 13.38
CA ILE A 55 -1.07 19.88 13.90
C ILE A 55 0.25 20.64 14.02
N ARG A 56 0.75 20.78 15.25
CA ARG A 56 1.94 21.60 15.55
C ARG A 56 3.23 20.78 15.63
N GLU A 57 3.22 19.57 15.10
CA GLU A 57 4.32 18.62 15.21
C GLU A 57 4.61 17.92 13.88
N THR A 58 5.89 17.77 13.59
CA THR A 58 6.39 16.89 12.54
C THR A 58 6.40 15.46 13.07
N ILE A 59 5.89 14.53 12.27
CA ILE A 59 5.68 13.14 12.69
C ILE A 59 6.43 12.21 11.73
N GLY A 60 7.37 11.43 12.26
CA GLY A 60 7.92 10.26 11.56
C GLY A 60 7.44 8.98 12.23
N LEU A 61 6.64 8.18 11.54
CA LEU A 61 6.16 6.90 12.04
C LEU A 61 7.11 5.81 11.60
N ASN A 62 7.62 5.01 12.53
CA ASN A 62 8.52 3.90 12.24
C ASN A 62 7.91 2.63 12.83
N LEU A 63 7.13 1.92 12.05
CA LEU A 63 6.31 0.81 12.52
C LEU A 63 6.91 -0.51 12.08
N VAL A 64 7.13 -1.42 13.03
CA VAL A 64 7.21 -2.83 12.68
C VAL A 64 5.80 -3.28 12.36
N THR A 65 5.59 -3.77 11.14
CA THR A 65 4.29 -4.16 10.61
C THR A 65 4.26 -5.65 10.38
N THR A 66 3.18 -6.30 10.79
CA THR A 66 2.87 -7.69 10.44
C THR A 66 1.48 -7.76 9.84
N SER A 67 1.35 -8.45 8.72
CA SER A 67 0.08 -8.63 8.03
C SER A 67 -0.15 -10.09 7.71
N TRP A 68 -1.41 -10.48 7.81
CA TRP A 68 -1.89 -11.82 7.59
C TRP A 68 -3.12 -11.78 6.69
N THR A 69 -3.06 -12.45 5.54
CA THR A 69 -4.17 -12.65 4.62
C THR A 69 -4.46 -14.13 4.45
N ARG A 70 -5.74 -14.50 4.50
CA ARG A 70 -6.21 -15.86 4.22
C ARG A 70 -7.34 -15.84 3.20
N HIS A 71 -7.25 -16.72 2.22
CA HIS A 71 -8.36 -17.03 1.29
C HIS A 71 -9.09 -18.28 1.79
N TRP A 72 -10.42 -18.26 1.75
CA TRP A 72 -11.25 -19.34 2.30
C TRP A 72 -11.72 -20.28 1.16
N PRO A 73 -11.35 -21.57 1.17
CA PRO A 73 -11.67 -22.49 0.05
C PRO A 73 -13.05 -23.17 0.15
N ASN A 74 -13.76 -23.07 1.29
CA ASN A 74 -15.00 -23.83 1.55
C ASN A 74 -16.21 -22.90 1.75
N ALA A 75 -16.73 -22.80 2.98
CA ALA A 75 -17.97 -22.08 3.30
C ALA A 75 -17.98 -20.58 2.93
N LEU A 76 -16.81 -20.01 2.64
CA LEU A 76 -16.62 -18.63 2.21
C LEU A 76 -15.78 -18.57 0.92
N GLU A 77 -16.05 -19.48 -0.02
CA GLU A 77 -15.33 -19.54 -1.30
C GLU A 77 -15.28 -18.18 -1.99
N GLY A 78 -14.07 -17.81 -2.42
CA GLY A 78 -13.78 -16.54 -3.07
C GLY A 78 -13.87 -15.32 -2.15
N TRP A 79 -13.86 -15.52 -0.83
CA TRP A 79 -13.58 -14.46 0.14
C TRP A 79 -12.15 -14.57 0.69
N SER A 80 -11.56 -13.42 0.99
CA SER A 80 -10.34 -13.32 1.79
C SER A 80 -10.54 -12.43 3.02
N THR A 81 -9.83 -12.77 4.09
CA THR A 81 -9.75 -11.99 5.32
C THR A 81 -8.32 -11.50 5.48
N ASN A 82 -8.16 -10.21 5.80
CA ASN A 82 -6.87 -9.64 6.18
C ASN A 82 -6.92 -9.11 7.62
N LEU A 83 -5.81 -9.27 8.32
CA LEU A 83 -5.49 -8.58 9.57
C LEU A 83 -4.07 -8.04 9.49
N THR A 84 -3.91 -6.75 9.75
CA THR A 84 -2.61 -6.10 9.82
C THR A 84 -2.45 -5.38 11.14
N PHE A 85 -1.27 -5.52 11.74
CA PHE A 85 -0.88 -4.86 12.97
C PHE A 85 0.44 -4.12 12.74
N GLY A 86 0.58 -2.93 13.30
CA GLY A 86 1.84 -2.21 13.33
C GLY A 86 2.07 -1.55 14.68
N ILE A 87 3.31 -1.52 15.12
CA ILE A 87 3.72 -0.80 16.33
C ILE A 87 5.13 -0.28 16.19
N GLY A 88 5.40 0.89 16.74
CA GLY A 88 6.76 1.39 16.86
C GLY A 88 6.85 2.84 17.29
N PRO A 89 8.08 3.36 17.39
CA PRO A 89 8.29 4.71 17.88
C PRO A 89 7.94 5.75 16.80
N THR A 90 7.23 6.80 17.21
CA THR A 90 7.16 8.04 16.43
C THR A 90 8.41 8.86 16.69
N ARG A 91 9.28 8.93 15.69
CA ARG A 91 10.51 9.73 15.66
C ARG A 91 10.75 10.16 14.22
N ASN A 92 11.25 11.36 14.01
CA ASN A 92 11.48 11.87 12.65
C ASN A 92 12.55 11.09 11.86
N GLN A 93 13.41 10.32 12.52
CA GLN A 93 14.39 9.48 11.83
C GLN A 93 13.87 8.03 11.73
N PRO A 94 14.12 7.33 10.60
CA PRO A 94 15.00 7.70 9.49
C PRO A 94 14.32 8.50 8.36
N SER A 95 13.03 8.84 8.47
CA SER A 95 12.28 9.45 7.36
C SER A 95 12.74 10.86 7.00
N GLU A 96 13.22 11.65 7.96
CA GLU A 96 13.83 12.98 7.77
C GLU A 96 15.09 12.89 6.91
N PHE A 97 15.99 11.96 7.24
CA PHE A 97 17.20 11.72 6.45
C PHE A 97 16.86 11.30 5.01
N LEU A 98 15.90 10.39 4.84
CA LEU A 98 15.52 9.91 3.51
C LEU A 98 14.91 11.03 2.65
N GLN A 99 14.04 11.87 3.22
CA GLN A 99 13.43 12.97 2.47
C GLN A 99 14.42 14.12 2.24
N ASN A 100 14.94 14.74 3.31
CA ASN A 100 15.70 15.97 3.19
C ASN A 100 17.13 15.71 2.68
N ASP A 101 17.84 14.74 3.27
CA ASP A 101 19.27 14.57 2.98
C ASP A 101 19.53 13.71 1.72
N PHE A 102 18.61 12.78 1.38
CA PHE A 102 18.77 11.91 0.22
C PHE A 102 17.94 12.35 -0.99
N VAL A 103 16.62 12.51 -0.85
CA VAL A 103 15.76 12.89 -1.98
C VAL A 103 15.96 14.35 -2.36
N HIS A 104 15.82 15.29 -1.42
CA HIS A 104 15.86 16.71 -1.69
C HIS A 104 17.27 17.19 -2.03
N ASP A 105 18.26 16.93 -1.17
CA ASP A 105 19.62 17.43 -1.38
C ASP A 105 20.40 16.66 -2.46
N ARG A 106 20.33 15.33 -2.46
CA ARG A 106 21.24 14.49 -3.26
C ARG A 106 20.68 14.06 -4.61
N LEU A 107 19.37 13.88 -4.73
CA LEU A 107 18.71 13.38 -5.94
C LEU A 107 18.14 14.51 -6.81
N TYR A 108 17.41 15.44 -6.21
CA TYR A 108 16.64 16.45 -6.94
C TYR A 108 17.17 17.89 -6.81
N GLY A 109 18.02 18.18 -5.81
CA GLY A 109 18.57 19.51 -5.57
C GLY A 109 17.51 20.55 -5.19
N ILE A 110 16.43 20.13 -4.52
CA ILE A 110 15.30 20.98 -4.12
C ILE A 110 15.41 21.37 -2.64
N PRO A 111 14.82 22.49 -2.19
CA PRO A 111 14.89 22.93 -0.79
C PRO A 111 14.39 21.86 0.19
N GLN A 112 15.06 21.73 1.33
CA GLN A 112 14.65 20.82 2.39
C GLN A 112 13.32 21.23 3.02
N VAL A 113 12.52 20.25 3.44
CA VAL A 113 11.25 20.54 4.12
C VAL A 113 11.51 20.97 5.57
N PRO A 114 10.94 22.10 6.03
CA PRO A 114 11.08 22.55 7.41
C PRO A 114 10.57 21.52 8.41
N VAL A 115 11.22 21.46 9.58
CA VAL A 115 10.88 20.55 10.66
C VAL A 115 10.65 21.35 11.93
N GLY A 116 9.48 21.16 12.53
CA GLY A 116 9.07 21.89 13.73
C GLY A 116 9.27 21.05 14.98
N GLN A 117 8.27 21.06 15.87
CA GLN A 117 8.31 20.26 17.08
C GLN A 117 8.21 18.78 16.70
N LYS A 118 9.16 17.95 17.15
CA LYS A 118 9.19 16.52 16.79
C LYS A 118 8.34 15.74 17.79
N ARG A 119 7.30 15.06 17.33
CA ARG A 119 6.50 14.17 18.20
C ARG A 119 7.36 13.00 18.68
N LYS A 120 7.22 12.62 19.95
CA LYS A 120 7.97 11.51 20.56
C LYS A 120 7.09 10.57 21.38
N GLU A 121 6.46 9.61 20.70
CA GLU A 121 5.57 8.63 21.34
C GLU A 121 5.84 7.21 20.84
N THR A 122 5.06 6.24 21.33
CA THR A 122 4.90 4.90 20.74
C THR A 122 3.52 4.80 20.13
N ASP A 123 3.47 4.49 18.84
CA ASP A 123 2.22 4.44 18.08
C ASP A 123 1.96 3.03 17.58
N PHE A 124 0.68 2.73 17.44
CA PHE A 124 0.24 1.45 16.93
C PHE A 124 -0.93 1.63 15.97
N THR A 125 -1.11 0.62 15.13
CA THR A 125 -2.18 0.51 14.15
C THR A 125 -2.65 -0.93 14.09
N ILE A 126 -3.95 -1.10 13.92
CA ILE A 126 -4.61 -2.37 13.65
C ILE A 126 -5.57 -2.10 12.50
N SER A 127 -5.50 -2.90 11.44
CA SER A 127 -6.49 -2.91 10.37
C SER A 127 -6.97 -4.31 10.10
N GLY A 128 -8.23 -4.44 9.71
CA GLY A 128 -8.82 -5.70 9.29
C GLY A 128 -9.81 -5.48 8.16
N SER A 129 -9.88 -6.44 7.25
CA SER A 129 -10.76 -6.36 6.09
C SER A 129 -11.29 -7.71 5.64
N LEU A 130 -12.41 -7.66 4.93
CA LEU A 130 -13.02 -8.79 4.25
C LEU A 130 -13.21 -8.39 2.78
N THR A 131 -12.73 -9.23 1.86
CA THR A 131 -12.74 -8.95 0.42
C THR A 131 -13.35 -10.12 -0.36
N ARG A 132 -14.35 -9.86 -1.19
CA ARG A 132 -14.90 -10.81 -2.17
C ARG A 132 -14.15 -10.66 -3.48
N TRP A 133 -13.70 -11.79 -4.03
CA TRP A 133 -12.95 -11.89 -5.28
C TRP A 133 -13.76 -12.55 -6.40
N THR A 134 -13.67 -12.01 -7.61
CA THR A 134 -14.29 -12.58 -8.80
C THR A 134 -13.27 -12.73 -9.91
N ASP A 135 -13.36 -13.85 -10.62
CA ASP A 135 -12.47 -14.18 -11.73
C ASP A 135 -12.83 -13.39 -12.99
N LEU A 136 -11.84 -13.20 -13.85
CA LEU A 136 -12.04 -12.79 -15.24
C LEU A 136 -11.65 -13.94 -16.18
N PRO A 137 -12.10 -13.94 -17.45
CA PRO A 137 -11.71 -14.97 -18.40
C PRO A 137 -10.19 -15.16 -18.44
N GLY A 138 -9.75 -16.39 -18.16
CA GLY A 138 -8.35 -16.82 -18.12
C GLY A 138 -7.57 -16.43 -16.86
N GLN A 139 -8.19 -15.80 -15.86
CA GLN A 139 -7.49 -15.23 -14.69
C GLN A 139 -8.32 -15.26 -13.41
N GLN A 140 -7.75 -15.82 -12.36
CA GLN A 140 -8.41 -15.93 -11.05
C GLN A 140 -8.23 -14.65 -10.23
N ARG A 141 -9.22 -14.36 -9.36
CA ARG A 141 -9.18 -13.31 -8.32
C ARG A 141 -8.78 -11.94 -8.87
N ILE A 142 -9.40 -11.50 -9.96
CA ILE A 142 -9.04 -10.22 -10.59
C ILE A 142 -9.90 -9.07 -10.05
N LEU A 143 -11.22 -9.20 -10.08
CA LEU A 143 -12.12 -8.18 -9.56
C LEU A 143 -12.29 -8.36 -8.05
N PHE A 144 -12.42 -7.27 -7.33
CA PHE A 144 -12.67 -7.32 -5.90
C PHE A 144 -13.67 -6.26 -5.42
N LEU A 145 -14.39 -6.62 -4.37
CA LEU A 145 -15.22 -5.72 -3.56
C LEU A 145 -15.06 -6.10 -2.10
N GLY A 146 -14.72 -5.15 -1.25
CA GLY A 146 -14.46 -5.41 0.15
C GLY A 146 -14.67 -4.21 1.04
N GLY A 147 -14.55 -4.44 2.33
CA GLY A 147 -14.64 -3.40 3.34
C GLY A 147 -13.93 -3.83 4.61
N GLY A 148 -13.64 -2.85 5.45
CA GLY A 148 -12.84 -3.07 6.63
C GLY A 148 -12.85 -1.87 7.58
N GLY A 149 -12.04 -2.01 8.62
CA GLY A 149 -11.79 -0.95 9.58
C GLY A 149 -10.32 -0.87 9.92
N GLN A 150 -9.87 0.32 10.26
CA GLN A 150 -8.55 0.57 10.83
C GLN A 150 -8.66 1.46 12.05
N THR A 151 -7.80 1.21 13.02
CA THR A 151 -7.78 1.87 14.32
C THR A 151 -6.35 1.97 14.81
N GLY A 152 -6.03 3.00 15.56
CA GLY A 152 -4.70 3.19 16.11
C GLY A 152 -4.61 4.45 16.93
N SER A 153 -3.39 4.82 17.30
CA SER A 153 -3.14 6.07 18.01
C SER A 153 -3.39 7.30 17.15
N LEU A 154 -3.30 7.19 15.82
CA LEU A 154 -3.42 8.31 14.88
C LEU A 154 -4.87 8.66 14.58
N TYR A 155 -5.65 7.69 14.10
CA TYR A 155 -7.05 7.87 13.71
C TYR A 155 -7.78 6.53 13.67
N HIS A 156 -9.09 6.60 13.49
CA HIS A 156 -9.96 5.46 13.23
C HIS A 156 -10.64 5.65 11.88
N GLU A 157 -10.82 4.58 11.12
CA GLU A 157 -11.56 4.66 9.87
C GLU A 157 -12.31 3.37 9.57
N LEU A 158 -13.53 3.51 9.08
CA LEU A 158 -14.28 2.43 8.44
C LEU A 158 -14.33 2.68 6.95
N PHE A 159 -14.05 1.67 6.13
CA PHE A 159 -13.92 1.85 4.70
C PHE A 159 -14.59 0.74 3.88
N ALA A 160 -14.95 1.10 2.65
CA ALA A 160 -15.30 0.18 1.58
C ALA A 160 -14.40 0.46 0.37
N ARG A 161 -13.99 -0.60 -0.33
CA ARG A 161 -13.13 -0.51 -1.52
C ARG A 161 -13.57 -1.49 -2.59
N GLY A 162 -13.32 -1.14 -3.85
CA GLY A 162 -13.57 -2.03 -4.98
C GLY A 162 -12.68 -1.70 -6.16
N GLY A 163 -12.47 -2.68 -7.03
CA GLY A 163 -11.57 -2.51 -8.16
C GLY A 163 -11.15 -3.81 -8.82
N PHE A 164 -10.00 -3.77 -9.48
CA PHE A 164 -9.34 -4.90 -10.09
C PHE A 164 -7.85 -4.91 -9.77
N ARG A 165 -7.28 -6.10 -9.60
CA ARG A 165 -5.87 -6.29 -9.24
C ARG A 165 -5.18 -7.16 -10.28
N ARG A 166 -3.97 -6.76 -10.69
CA ARG A 166 -3.06 -7.52 -11.57
C ARG A 166 -3.78 -8.18 -12.76
N TRP A 167 -4.62 -7.43 -13.47
CA TRP A 167 -5.27 -7.92 -14.66
C TRP A 167 -4.32 -7.92 -15.85
N SER A 168 -4.18 -9.03 -16.56
CA SER A 168 -3.47 -9.13 -17.84
C SER A 168 -4.44 -9.11 -19.03
N PRO A 169 -4.45 -8.05 -19.86
CA PRO A 169 -5.25 -8.04 -21.09
C PRO A 169 -4.87 -9.19 -22.02
N LEU A 170 -3.58 -9.49 -22.16
CA LEU A 170 -3.11 -10.57 -23.04
C LEU A 170 -3.62 -11.94 -22.60
N LYS A 171 -3.58 -12.28 -21.29
CA LYS A 171 -4.11 -13.57 -20.83
C LYS A 171 -5.61 -13.72 -21.10
N THR A 172 -6.37 -12.64 -20.97
CA THR A 172 -7.81 -12.64 -21.29
C THR A 172 -8.03 -12.82 -22.79
N ILE A 173 -7.25 -12.16 -23.64
CA ILE A 173 -7.30 -12.35 -25.09
C ILE A 173 -6.93 -13.80 -25.46
N GLU A 174 -5.86 -14.35 -24.88
CA GLU A 174 -5.41 -15.73 -25.13
C GLU A 174 -6.46 -16.78 -24.73
N TYR A 175 -7.21 -16.52 -23.65
CA TYR A 175 -8.31 -17.38 -23.23
C TYR A 175 -9.51 -17.36 -24.21
N LEU A 176 -9.81 -16.20 -24.80
CA LEU A 176 -10.96 -16.03 -25.69
C LEU A 176 -10.67 -16.34 -27.17
N GLY A 177 -9.45 -16.04 -27.64
CA GLY A 177 -9.07 -16.04 -29.06
C GLY A 177 -7.96 -17.04 -29.41
N GLY A 178 -7.45 -17.80 -28.44
CA GLY A 178 -6.36 -18.76 -28.64
C GLY A 178 -4.99 -18.16 -28.34
N THR A 179 -4.00 -19.05 -28.16
CA THR A 179 -2.65 -18.65 -27.71
C THR A 179 -1.89 -17.86 -28.77
N HIS A 180 -1.31 -16.74 -28.37
CA HIS A 180 -0.45 -15.93 -29.22
C HIS A 180 1.03 -16.24 -28.95
N HIS A 181 1.81 -16.38 -30.02
CA HIS A 181 3.26 -16.59 -29.97
C HIS A 181 3.99 -15.42 -30.65
N GLY A 182 5.25 -15.21 -30.28
CA GLY A 182 6.11 -14.16 -30.85
C GLY A 182 6.42 -13.04 -29.87
N TRP A 183 7.16 -12.03 -30.36
CA TRP A 183 7.72 -10.96 -29.53
C TRP A 183 6.64 -10.16 -28.79
N PHE A 184 5.48 -9.92 -29.42
CA PHE A 184 4.35 -9.23 -28.78
C PHE A 184 3.88 -9.98 -27.54
N ALA A 185 3.62 -11.29 -27.66
CA ALA A 185 3.18 -12.09 -26.53
C ALA A 185 4.25 -12.13 -25.42
N THR A 186 5.53 -12.24 -25.78
CA THR A 186 6.63 -12.21 -24.80
C THR A 186 6.69 -10.90 -24.01
N ILE A 187 6.49 -9.75 -24.67
CA ILE A 187 6.55 -8.44 -24.01
C ILE A 187 5.33 -8.17 -23.15
N PHE A 188 4.12 -8.49 -23.64
CA PHE A 188 2.87 -8.13 -22.98
C PHE A 188 2.37 -9.18 -21.96
N ARG A 189 2.86 -10.42 -22.00
CA ARG A 189 2.44 -11.48 -21.06
C ARG A 189 2.84 -11.21 -19.60
N PRO A 190 3.93 -10.50 -19.28
CA PRO A 190 4.21 -10.06 -17.91
C PRO A 190 3.47 -8.79 -17.49
N LEU A 191 2.88 -8.04 -18.44
CA LEU A 191 2.22 -6.75 -18.17
C LEU A 191 0.87 -6.93 -17.47
N ARG A 192 0.63 -6.16 -16.42
CA ARG A 192 -0.57 -6.18 -15.59
C ARG A 192 -1.04 -4.77 -15.27
N PHE A 193 -2.34 -4.64 -15.02
CA PHE A 193 -2.98 -3.39 -14.62
C PHE A 193 -3.78 -3.59 -13.34
N SER A 194 -3.78 -2.58 -12.47
CA SER A 194 -4.65 -2.57 -11.30
C SER A 194 -5.31 -1.20 -11.14
N GLY A 195 -6.52 -1.21 -10.58
CA GLY A 195 -7.31 -0.03 -10.32
C GLY A 195 -8.17 -0.23 -9.08
N MET A 196 -8.29 0.79 -8.24
CA MET A 196 -9.08 0.74 -7.02
C MET A 196 -9.69 2.09 -6.73
N VAL A 197 -10.92 2.08 -6.21
CA VAL A 197 -11.52 3.19 -5.50
C VAL A 197 -11.85 2.78 -4.07
N ARG A 198 -11.76 3.72 -3.13
CA ARG A 198 -12.10 3.53 -1.73
C ARG A 198 -12.82 4.76 -1.20
N ALA A 199 -13.80 4.51 -0.34
CA ALA A 199 -14.47 5.53 0.45
C ALA A 199 -14.43 5.13 1.93
N GLY A 200 -14.15 6.10 2.80
CA GLY A 200 -13.98 5.90 4.23
C GLY A 200 -14.70 6.94 5.06
N ARG A 201 -15.10 6.56 6.27
CA ARG A 201 -15.46 7.50 7.34
C ARG A 201 -14.34 7.50 8.37
N VAL A 202 -13.77 8.67 8.60
CA VAL A 202 -12.65 8.85 9.50
C VAL A 202 -13.13 9.50 10.79
N ALA A 203 -12.56 9.07 11.90
CA ALA A 203 -12.75 9.66 13.21
C ALA A 203 -11.37 9.92 13.83
N THR A 204 -11.31 10.96 14.65
CA THR A 204 -10.10 11.41 15.32
C THR A 204 -9.56 10.36 16.29
N GLY A 205 -8.23 10.23 16.32
CA GLY A 205 -7.52 9.38 17.27
C GLY A 205 -6.95 10.20 18.42
N ALA A 206 -5.98 9.61 19.12
CA ALA A 206 -5.27 10.27 20.21
C ALA A 206 -4.27 11.32 19.71
N ALA A 207 -3.70 11.14 18.51
CA ALA A 207 -2.69 12.04 17.95
C ALA A 207 -3.26 13.09 16.99
N PHE A 208 -4.32 12.77 16.25
CA PHE A 208 -4.95 13.69 15.30
C PHE A 208 -6.35 14.07 15.74
N HIS A 209 -6.55 15.36 15.99
CA HIS A 209 -7.82 15.92 16.48
C HIS A 209 -8.57 16.76 15.43
N ASP A 210 -7.96 17.00 14.27
CA ASP A 210 -8.54 17.77 13.18
C ASP A 210 -8.43 16.98 11.88
N LEU A 211 -9.43 16.12 11.66
CA LEU A 211 -9.51 15.23 10.51
C LEU A 211 -10.81 15.46 9.74
N ALA A 212 -10.77 15.22 8.43
CA ALA A 212 -11.96 15.17 7.59
C ALA A 212 -12.84 13.99 8.04
N ASN A 213 -14.16 14.17 8.15
CA ASN A 213 -15.07 13.09 8.56
C ASN A 213 -15.23 11.98 7.51
N VAL A 214 -14.83 12.26 6.26
CA VAL A 214 -14.96 11.36 5.11
C VAL A 214 -13.69 11.44 4.28
N SER A 215 -13.22 10.29 3.80
CA SER A 215 -12.09 10.18 2.88
C SER A 215 -12.50 9.45 1.60
N TYR A 216 -11.94 9.87 0.47
CA TYR A 216 -12.06 9.19 -0.81
C TYR A 216 -10.69 9.01 -1.42
N SER A 217 -10.41 7.83 -1.95
CA SER A 217 -9.17 7.60 -2.70
C SER A 217 -9.38 6.78 -3.95
N ALA A 218 -8.53 7.05 -4.94
CA ALA A 218 -8.41 6.32 -6.18
C ALA A 218 -6.94 5.94 -6.41
N GLN A 219 -6.67 4.68 -6.75
CA GLN A 219 -5.33 4.18 -7.07
C GLN A 219 -5.33 3.49 -8.42
N GLY A 220 -4.35 3.83 -9.26
CA GLY A 220 -4.07 3.14 -10.52
C GLY A 220 -2.62 2.70 -10.58
N SER A 221 -2.36 1.52 -11.14
CA SER A 221 -0.99 1.02 -11.27
C SER A 221 -0.80 0.10 -12.47
N ILE A 222 0.44 0.07 -12.93
CA ILE A 222 0.93 -0.84 -13.96
C ILE A 222 2.04 -1.67 -13.33
N SER A 223 2.00 -2.98 -13.52
CA SER A 223 3.08 -3.85 -13.10
C SER A 223 3.60 -4.73 -14.23
N TYR A 224 4.89 -5.05 -14.13
CA TYR A 224 5.59 -5.94 -15.03
C TYR A 224 6.22 -7.05 -14.19
N GLY A 225 5.70 -8.27 -14.31
CA GLY A 225 6.15 -9.35 -13.43
C GLY A 225 5.80 -10.75 -13.89
N TRP A 226 6.50 -11.70 -13.27
CA TRP A 226 6.28 -13.13 -13.41
C TRP A 226 5.69 -13.67 -12.13
N TYR A 227 4.69 -14.54 -12.28
CA TYR A 227 3.89 -15.05 -11.19
C TYR A 227 3.85 -16.56 -11.26
N ASP A 228 3.83 -17.18 -10.10
CA ASP A 228 3.50 -18.59 -9.99
C ASP A 228 2.05 -18.81 -10.44
N ALA A 229 1.85 -19.81 -11.30
CA ALA A 229 0.56 -20.03 -11.95
C ALA A 229 -0.49 -20.64 -11.02
N GLN A 230 -0.07 -21.32 -9.94
CA GLN A 230 -0.97 -22.01 -9.02
C GLN A 230 -1.37 -21.10 -7.85
N THR A 231 -0.41 -20.35 -7.33
CA THR A 231 -0.58 -19.54 -6.13
C THR A 231 -0.86 -18.07 -6.43
N LEU A 232 -0.68 -17.63 -7.69
CA LEU A 232 -0.79 -16.23 -8.16
C LEU A 232 0.29 -15.28 -7.61
N GLN A 233 1.30 -15.87 -7.00
CA GLN A 233 2.32 -15.19 -6.22
C GLN A 233 3.41 -14.57 -7.11
N PRO A 234 3.84 -13.32 -6.88
CA PRO A 234 4.89 -12.69 -7.68
C PRO A 234 6.26 -13.28 -7.35
N LEU A 235 6.94 -13.83 -8.36
CA LEU A 235 8.34 -14.24 -8.25
C LEU A 235 9.25 -13.01 -8.33
N VAL A 236 9.01 -12.20 -9.36
CA VAL A 236 9.61 -10.89 -9.58
C VAL A 236 8.55 -9.98 -10.18
N GLU A 237 8.36 -8.80 -9.61
CA GLU A 237 7.42 -7.78 -10.11
C GLU A 237 7.97 -6.39 -9.82
N ILE A 238 7.91 -5.51 -10.82
CA ILE A 238 8.05 -4.07 -10.62
C ILE A 238 6.69 -3.46 -10.88
N GLU A 239 6.21 -2.64 -9.96
CA GLU A 239 4.92 -1.97 -10.03
C GLU A 239 5.10 -0.48 -9.80
N VAL A 240 4.50 0.32 -10.68
CA VAL A 240 4.46 1.77 -10.57
C VAL A 240 3.00 2.19 -10.51
N GLY A 241 2.66 3.04 -9.55
CA GLY A 241 1.31 3.51 -9.33
C GLY A 241 1.21 4.99 -9.06
N ALA A 242 -0.02 5.47 -9.16
CA ALA A 242 -0.42 6.80 -8.74
C ALA A 242 -1.66 6.69 -7.85
N THR A 243 -1.67 7.51 -6.81
CA THR A 243 -2.76 7.61 -5.83
C THR A 243 -3.27 9.03 -5.81
N MET A 244 -4.58 9.20 -5.87
CA MET A 244 -5.29 10.43 -5.52
C MET A 244 -6.07 10.16 -4.24
N ASP A 245 -5.82 10.95 -3.20
CA ASP A 245 -6.53 10.87 -1.93
C ASP A 245 -7.14 12.24 -1.63
N SER A 246 -8.38 12.29 -1.16
CA SER A 246 -9.03 13.54 -0.77
C SER A 246 -8.34 14.21 0.41
N GLY A 247 -7.43 13.51 1.09
CA GLY A 247 -6.86 13.85 2.36
C GLY A 247 -7.72 13.36 3.51
N ILE A 248 -7.06 13.09 4.64
CA ILE A 248 -7.72 12.98 5.93
C ILE A 248 -7.50 14.21 6.80
N PHE A 249 -6.62 15.13 6.38
CA PHE A 249 -6.27 16.33 7.14
C PHE A 249 -7.08 17.53 6.65
N ASN A 250 -7.72 18.23 7.58
CA ASN A 250 -8.31 19.53 7.29
C ASN A 250 -7.22 20.61 7.30
N GLY A 251 -7.29 21.56 6.37
CA GLY A 251 -6.53 22.81 6.46
C GLY A 251 -7.14 23.78 7.47
N GLU A 252 -6.46 24.91 7.74
CA GLU A 252 -6.94 25.92 8.72
C GLU A 252 -8.35 26.46 8.42
N GLY A 253 -8.80 26.43 7.16
CA GLY A 253 -10.15 26.85 6.74
C GLY A 253 -11.22 25.75 6.82
N GLY A 254 -10.87 24.52 7.20
CA GLY A 254 -11.79 23.36 7.23
C GLY A 254 -11.92 22.60 5.91
N ASP A 255 -11.20 23.02 4.86
CA ASP A 255 -11.16 22.29 3.59
C ASP A 255 -10.19 21.11 3.65
N SER A 256 -10.57 19.98 3.03
CA SER A 256 -9.77 18.76 2.99
C SER A 256 -8.56 18.92 2.05
N LEU A 257 -7.39 18.43 2.46
CA LEU A 257 -6.18 18.49 1.65
C LEU A 257 -6.16 17.37 0.60
N GLU A 258 -6.52 17.66 -0.65
CA GLU A 258 -6.30 16.68 -1.72
C GLU A 258 -4.79 16.44 -1.93
N GLU A 259 -4.42 15.16 -1.89
CA GLU A 259 -3.07 14.64 -1.99
C GLU A 259 -2.91 13.72 -3.21
N ARG A 260 -1.73 13.80 -3.84
CA ARG A 260 -1.40 13.01 -5.03
C ARG A 260 -0.02 12.43 -4.88
N PHE A 261 0.09 11.12 -5.02
CA PHE A 261 1.33 10.38 -4.80
C PHE A 261 1.72 9.57 -6.02
N TRP A 262 3.02 9.50 -6.29
CA TRP A 262 3.57 8.41 -7.09
C TRP A 262 4.11 7.34 -6.14
N THR A 263 4.07 6.08 -6.59
CA THR A 263 4.56 4.94 -5.83
C THR A 263 5.30 3.96 -6.72
N ILE A 264 6.40 3.41 -6.22
CA ILE A 264 7.15 2.33 -6.87
C ILE A 264 7.30 1.18 -5.87
N ALA A 265 6.91 -0.02 -6.28
CA ALA A 265 7.11 -1.25 -5.55
C ALA A 265 7.95 -2.23 -6.37
N ILE A 266 8.94 -2.84 -5.73
CA ILE A 266 9.76 -3.92 -6.26
C ILE A 266 9.54 -5.14 -5.38
N ARG A 267 9.13 -6.24 -6.00
CA ARG A 267 8.91 -7.52 -5.33
C ARG A 267 9.87 -8.53 -5.92
N ILE A 268 10.70 -9.09 -5.06
CA ILE A 268 11.63 -10.18 -5.38
C ILE A 268 11.53 -11.12 -4.20
N HIS A 269 10.83 -12.25 -4.37
CA HIS A 269 10.54 -13.15 -3.26
C HIS A 269 11.82 -13.52 -2.45
N PRO A 270 11.78 -13.47 -1.10
CA PRO A 270 10.64 -13.19 -0.20
C PRO A 270 10.46 -11.72 0.19
N PHE A 271 11.11 -10.79 -0.51
CA PHE A 271 11.14 -9.38 -0.13
C PHE A 271 10.25 -8.51 -1.02
N THR A 272 9.62 -7.52 -0.38
CA THR A 272 8.96 -6.40 -1.04
C THR A 272 9.56 -5.11 -0.52
N VAL A 273 9.98 -4.25 -1.44
CA VAL A 273 10.39 -2.87 -1.14
C VAL A 273 9.43 -1.94 -1.86
N GLU A 274 8.88 -0.98 -1.14
CA GLU A 274 7.98 0.02 -1.72
C GLU A 274 8.34 1.40 -1.18
N THR A 275 8.26 2.42 -2.03
CA THR A 275 8.42 3.82 -1.65
C THR A 275 7.48 4.71 -2.46
N TRP A 276 7.10 5.84 -1.88
CA TRP A 276 6.17 6.78 -2.46
C TRP A 276 6.50 8.21 -2.00
N ASN A 277 6.01 9.19 -2.77
CA ASN A 277 6.22 10.59 -2.47
C ASN A 277 5.12 11.48 -3.09
N ASP A 278 4.83 12.63 -2.48
CA ASP A 278 3.78 13.59 -2.85
C ASP A 278 4.20 14.62 -3.92
N GLN A 279 5.37 14.47 -4.53
CA GLN A 279 5.91 15.31 -5.61
C GLN A 279 4.91 15.60 -6.75
N LEU A 280 3.93 14.72 -7.02
CA LEU A 280 2.87 14.97 -8.02
C LEU A 280 1.97 16.15 -7.68
N ASN A 281 1.89 16.53 -6.41
CA ASN A 281 1.16 17.69 -5.93
C ASN A 281 2.05 18.94 -5.82
N SER A 282 3.38 18.77 -5.85
CA SER A 282 4.38 19.83 -5.60
C SER A 282 4.12 20.60 -4.29
N LYS A 283 3.54 19.92 -3.30
CA LYS A 283 3.16 20.52 -2.02
C LYS A 283 4.26 20.29 -0.97
N ASP A 284 4.89 19.11 -0.89
CA ASP A 284 5.92 18.81 0.12
C ASP A 284 5.42 19.06 1.56
N PHE A 285 4.10 18.97 1.78
CA PHE A 285 3.45 19.23 3.07
C PHE A 285 2.30 18.29 3.38
N GLY A 286 2.12 17.99 4.66
CA GLY A 286 1.27 16.90 5.12
C GLY A 286 1.99 15.55 5.01
N PRO A 287 1.30 14.47 4.64
CA PRO A 287 1.91 13.22 4.21
C PRO A 287 2.79 13.43 2.98
N THR A 288 4.10 13.25 3.13
CA THR A 288 5.06 13.63 2.09
C THR A 288 5.86 12.47 1.53
N TYR A 289 6.34 11.61 2.41
CA TYR A 289 7.23 10.51 2.02
C TYR A 289 7.00 9.28 2.89
N GLY A 290 7.23 8.13 2.28
CA GLY A 290 7.34 6.91 3.04
C GLY A 290 7.96 5.78 2.24
N GLY A 291 8.15 4.68 2.95
CA GLY A 291 8.58 3.44 2.35
C GLY A 291 8.41 2.29 3.30
N LYS A 292 8.42 1.09 2.75
CA LYS A 292 8.37 -0.14 3.54
C LYS A 292 9.27 -1.20 2.93
N VAL A 293 9.78 -2.05 3.81
CA VAL A 293 10.47 -3.28 3.47
C VAL A 293 9.78 -4.41 4.20
N MET A 294 9.20 -5.34 3.46
CA MET A 294 8.45 -6.48 3.98
C MET A 294 9.12 -7.77 3.58
N MET A 295 9.13 -8.73 4.49
CA MET A 295 9.55 -10.10 4.28
C MET A 295 8.33 -11.01 4.46
N ASP A 296 8.01 -11.75 3.42
CA ASP A 296 7.05 -12.84 3.51
C ASP A 296 7.63 -13.98 4.35
N LEU A 297 6.86 -14.47 5.32
CA LEU A 297 7.18 -15.58 6.21
C LEU A 297 6.40 -16.85 5.84
N SER A 298 5.51 -16.81 4.85
CA SER A 298 4.70 -17.96 4.45
C SER A 298 5.55 -19.15 3.96
N PHE A 299 6.76 -18.90 3.50
CA PHE A 299 7.73 -19.95 3.13
C PHE A 299 8.18 -20.82 4.32
N LEU A 300 7.99 -20.36 5.57
CA LEU A 300 8.28 -21.12 6.79
C LEU A 300 7.10 -21.98 7.24
N LEU A 301 5.93 -21.84 6.62
CA LEU A 301 4.69 -22.49 7.04
C LEU A 301 4.41 -23.78 6.25
N PRO A 302 3.68 -24.75 6.84
CA PRO A 302 3.25 -25.96 6.15
C PRO A 302 2.34 -25.64 4.95
N ASP A 303 2.32 -26.53 3.96
CA ASP A 303 1.49 -26.35 2.75
C ASP A 303 -0.01 -26.28 3.04
N SER A 304 -0.46 -26.92 4.12
CA SER A 304 -1.86 -26.84 4.59
C SER A 304 -2.33 -25.42 4.96
N TRP A 305 -1.39 -24.50 5.16
CA TRP A 305 -1.69 -23.10 5.44
C TRP A 305 -1.94 -22.28 4.16
N LYS A 306 -1.43 -22.76 3.02
CA LYS A 306 -1.41 -22.03 1.75
C LYS A 306 -2.70 -22.17 0.94
N GLY A 307 -3.67 -22.96 1.43
CA GLY A 307 -4.96 -23.21 0.80
C GLY A 307 -4.96 -24.48 -0.01
#